data_AF-A0A938AYD7-F1
#
_entry.id   AF-A0A938AYD7-F1
#
_cell.length_a   1.000
_cell.length_b   1.000
_cell.length_c   1.000
_cell.angle_alpha   90.00
_cell.angle_beta   90.00
_cell.angle_gamma   90.00
#
_symmetry.space_group_name_H-M   'P 1'
#
loop_
_entity.id
_entity.type
_entity.pdbx_description
1 polymer ?
#
loop_
_entity_poly.entity_id
_entity_poly.type
_entity_poly.pdbx_seq_one_letter_code
_entity_poly.pdbx_strand_id
1 'polypeptide(L)'
;MTNRKTLHTELCDMLGIEYPILLAGMGGIAGEGHAAQPKLAAAVSNAGGMGVLGATGLPLDELRSEIREIKRVTDKPFGVDVLLPEGIGEAPPPDISMAELKKQFVPQPHMDFVEKMAAEYGVALKEAKTDLVLSVEHSKKQIQVMLEEKVPLYCAGLGIPDWLVPMAHEGGMKVLGLAGNVRGAMRHKKAGADFIVAQGHEAGGHTGRIGTLALVPQVVDAVKPTPVLAAGGIGDGRGLVAALALGAVGVWVGTAFLFAEEANVIEVHRKALTAAN
;
A
#
# COMPACT_ATOMS: atom_id res chain seq x y z
N MET A 1 27.37 14.54 18.37
CA MET A 1 25.98 14.47 17.91
C MET A 1 25.68 15.78 17.19
N THR A 2 25.64 15.77 15.87
CA THR A 2 25.28 16.97 15.09
C THR A 2 23.82 17.29 15.35
N ASN A 3 23.57 18.47 15.91
CA ASN A 3 22.25 19.03 16.20
C ASN A 3 21.51 19.36 14.89
N ARG A 4 21.12 18.34 14.14
CA ARG A 4 20.33 18.49 12.92
C ARG A 4 18.92 18.85 13.35
N LYS A 5 18.41 20.02 12.92
CA LYS A 5 17.00 20.35 13.10
C LYS A 5 16.20 19.39 12.24
N THR A 6 15.58 18.39 12.86
CA THR A 6 14.77 17.39 12.18
C THR A 6 13.31 17.87 12.16
N LEU A 7 12.66 17.76 11.00
CA LEU A 7 11.21 17.90 10.93
C LEU A 7 10.59 16.70 11.65
N HIS A 8 10.09 16.94 12.87
CA HIS A 8 9.63 15.90 13.79
C HIS A 8 8.16 16.12 14.16
N THR A 9 7.37 15.05 14.17
CA THR A 9 5.94 15.06 14.54
C THR A 9 5.63 13.86 15.45
N GLU A 10 4.43 13.79 16.02
CA GLU A 10 4.01 12.63 16.85
C GLU A 10 4.11 11.28 16.11
N LEU A 11 3.98 11.29 14.78
CA LEU A 11 4.17 10.11 13.95
C LEU A 11 5.58 9.51 14.10
N CYS A 12 6.58 10.39 14.24
CA CYS A 12 7.98 10.01 14.39
C CYS A 12 8.20 9.25 15.71
N ASP A 13 7.60 9.74 16.79
CA ASP A 13 7.67 9.11 18.11
C ASP A 13 6.92 7.76 18.14
N MET A 14 5.72 7.71 17.55
CA MET A 14 4.90 6.49 17.55
C MET A 14 5.49 5.36 16.70
N LEU A 15 6.24 5.68 15.66
CA LEU A 15 6.83 4.70 14.73
C LEU A 15 8.34 4.49 14.92
N GLY A 16 9.02 5.32 15.73
CA GLY A 16 10.47 5.25 15.92
C GLY A 16 11.28 5.66 14.69
N ILE A 17 10.82 6.67 13.95
CA ILE A 17 11.43 7.17 12.71
C ILE A 17 11.93 8.60 12.88
N GLU A 18 12.81 9.06 11.98
CA GLU A 18 13.41 10.40 12.03
C GLU A 18 12.57 11.44 11.26
N TYR A 19 11.97 11.04 10.14
CA TYR A 19 11.16 11.93 9.30
C TYR A 19 9.74 11.38 9.12
N PRO A 20 8.70 12.24 9.10
CA PRO A 20 7.30 11.82 8.98
C PRO A 20 6.93 11.48 7.51
N ILE A 21 7.75 10.65 6.87
CA ILE A 21 7.65 10.26 5.47
C ILE A 21 7.60 8.74 5.40
N LEU A 22 6.45 8.22 4.95
CA LEU A 22 6.22 6.80 4.69
C LEU A 22 6.28 6.55 3.19
N LEU A 23 7.01 5.51 2.80
CA LEU A 23 6.90 4.91 1.47
C LEU A 23 5.54 4.22 1.35
N ALA A 24 4.87 4.36 0.21
CA ALA A 24 3.67 3.60 -0.08
C ALA A 24 4.00 2.12 -0.39
N GLY A 25 3.21 1.20 0.18
CA GLY A 25 3.24 -0.22 -0.18
C GLY A 25 2.72 -0.46 -1.60
N MET A 26 3.58 -0.31 -2.60
CA MET A 26 3.20 -0.42 -4.00
C MET A 26 3.36 -1.86 -4.50
N GLY A 27 2.23 -2.49 -4.83
CA GLY A 27 2.14 -3.88 -5.26
C GLY A 27 2.58 -4.15 -6.71
N GLY A 28 2.00 -5.19 -7.31
CA GLY A 28 2.50 -5.86 -8.52
C GLY A 28 2.75 -4.97 -9.74
N ILE A 29 3.83 -5.25 -10.48
CA ILE A 29 4.16 -4.61 -11.76
C ILE A 29 4.20 -5.68 -12.84
N ALA A 30 3.16 -5.73 -13.68
CA ALA A 30 3.16 -6.45 -14.97
C ALA A 30 3.82 -7.86 -14.98
N GLY A 31 3.73 -8.61 -13.88
CA GLY A 31 4.34 -9.95 -13.75
C GLY A 31 5.82 -9.97 -13.32
N GLU A 32 6.46 -8.82 -13.10
CA GLU A 32 7.83 -8.67 -12.61
C GLU A 32 7.85 -8.26 -11.13
N GLY A 33 7.22 -9.06 -10.24
CA GLY A 33 7.17 -8.76 -8.81
C GLY A 33 6.35 -7.51 -8.49
N HIS A 34 6.78 -6.71 -7.50
CA HIS A 34 6.09 -5.50 -7.02
C HIS A 34 7.04 -4.29 -6.99
N ALA A 35 6.46 -3.09 -7.01
CA ALA A 35 7.22 -1.84 -7.13
C ALA A 35 8.02 -1.51 -5.87
N ALA A 36 7.40 -1.70 -4.70
CA ALA A 36 8.02 -1.51 -3.41
C ALA A 36 8.55 -2.86 -2.89
N GLN A 37 9.78 -3.19 -3.30
CA GLN A 37 10.52 -4.40 -2.91
C GLN A 37 11.41 -4.18 -1.68
N PRO A 38 12.04 -5.25 -1.14
CA PRO A 38 12.90 -5.17 0.04
C PRO A 38 13.96 -4.06 -0.02
N LYS A 39 14.63 -3.90 -1.16
CA LYS A 39 15.68 -2.88 -1.34
C LYS A 39 15.15 -1.45 -1.16
N LEU A 40 14.00 -1.13 -1.77
CA LEU A 40 13.39 0.20 -1.66
C LEU A 40 12.89 0.46 -0.24
N ALA A 41 12.20 -0.51 0.35
CA ALA A 41 11.72 -0.39 1.73
C ALA A 41 12.90 -0.16 2.71
N ALA A 42 13.96 -0.96 2.61
CA ALA A 42 15.14 -0.80 3.45
C ALA A 42 15.84 0.55 3.21
N ALA A 43 15.96 1.02 1.97
CA ALA A 43 16.58 2.31 1.65
C ALA A 43 15.83 3.48 2.31
N VAL A 44 14.49 3.49 2.24
CA VAL A 44 13.67 4.54 2.89
C VAL A 44 13.78 4.47 4.42
N SER A 45 13.73 3.28 5.01
CA SER A 45 13.92 3.10 6.46
C SER A 45 15.31 3.56 6.92
N ASN A 46 16.37 3.22 6.17
CA ASN A 46 17.74 3.66 6.46
C ASN A 46 17.93 5.18 6.30
N ALA A 47 17.16 5.81 5.42
CA ALA A 47 17.15 7.27 5.25
C ALA A 47 16.38 8.01 6.38
N GLY A 48 15.78 7.28 7.32
CA GLY A 48 15.07 7.83 8.48
C GLY A 48 13.57 7.98 8.30
N GLY A 49 13.02 7.61 7.14
CA GLY A 49 11.57 7.45 6.97
C GLY A 49 11.09 6.07 7.42
N MET A 50 9.91 5.68 6.97
CA MET A 50 9.37 4.33 7.14
C MET A 50 9.18 3.71 5.76
N GLY A 51 10.03 2.76 5.40
CA GLY A 51 9.82 1.94 4.21
C GLY A 51 8.64 0.99 4.39
N VAL A 52 7.86 0.77 3.33
CA VAL A 52 6.75 -0.19 3.34
C VAL A 52 6.89 -1.15 2.18
N LEU A 53 6.94 -2.46 2.47
CA LEU A 53 6.94 -3.52 1.48
C LEU A 53 5.54 -3.68 0.87
N GLY A 54 5.41 -3.70 -0.44
CA GLY A 54 4.16 -4.02 -1.12
C GLY A 54 4.00 -5.53 -1.32
N ALA A 55 3.26 -6.21 -0.44
CA ALA A 55 3.22 -7.68 -0.38
C ALA A 55 1.84 -8.29 -0.72
N THR A 56 1.04 -7.56 -1.49
CA THR A 56 -0.31 -7.98 -1.86
C THR A 56 -0.32 -9.33 -2.57
N GLY A 57 -0.96 -10.32 -1.98
CA GLY A 57 -1.17 -11.64 -2.58
C GLY A 57 0.08 -12.53 -2.64
N LEU A 58 1.22 -12.12 -2.09
CA LEU A 58 2.43 -12.95 -2.08
C LEU A 58 2.21 -14.29 -1.34
N PRO A 59 2.80 -15.39 -1.83
CA PRO A 59 2.95 -16.62 -1.07
C PRO A 59 3.59 -16.39 0.30
N LEU A 60 3.27 -17.24 1.28
CA LEU A 60 3.67 -17.03 2.69
C LEU A 60 5.19 -17.15 2.90
N ASP A 61 5.83 -18.05 2.17
CA ASP A 61 7.27 -18.27 2.18
C ASP A 61 8.02 -17.12 1.51
N GLU A 62 7.49 -16.61 0.39
CA GLU A 62 8.03 -15.43 -0.29
C GLU A 62 7.92 -14.19 0.59
N LEU A 63 6.74 -13.91 1.16
CA LEU A 63 6.54 -12.83 2.14
C LEU A 63 7.56 -12.90 3.28
N ARG A 64 7.75 -14.09 3.86
CA ARG A 64 8.72 -14.29 4.95
C ARG A 64 10.14 -14.04 4.48
N SER A 65 10.50 -14.51 3.28
CA SER A 65 11.82 -14.30 2.69
C SER A 65 12.12 -12.81 2.49
N GLU A 66 11.17 -12.06 1.94
CA GLU A 66 11.30 -10.63 1.69
C GLU A 66 11.38 -9.80 2.98
N ILE A 67 10.55 -10.11 3.98
CA ILE A 67 10.66 -9.50 5.32
C ILE A 67 12.06 -9.73 5.90
N ARG A 68 12.60 -10.94 5.76
CA ARG A 68 13.95 -11.27 6.23
C ARG A 68 15.03 -10.58 5.42
N GLU A 69 14.81 -10.30 4.14
CA GLU A 69 15.74 -9.51 3.33
C GLU A 69 15.87 -8.08 3.83
N ILE A 70 14.75 -7.41 4.11
CA ILE A 70 14.76 -6.07 4.70
C ILE A 70 15.56 -6.08 6.00
N LYS A 71 15.26 -7.01 6.92
CA LYS A 71 15.95 -7.13 8.21
C LYS A 71 17.44 -7.46 8.12
N ARG A 72 17.92 -8.03 7.00
CA ARG A 72 19.36 -8.28 6.80
C ARG A 72 20.14 -6.99 6.54
N VAL A 73 19.48 -5.96 6.01
CA VAL A 73 20.13 -4.73 5.52
C VAL A 73 19.69 -3.46 6.26
N THR A 74 18.74 -3.57 7.20
CA THR A 74 18.35 -2.47 8.09
C THR A 74 17.94 -2.98 9.47
N ASP A 75 18.29 -2.20 10.50
CA ASP A 75 17.81 -2.31 11.88
C ASP A 75 16.67 -1.30 12.18
N LYS A 76 16.30 -0.49 11.19
CA LYS A 76 15.26 0.56 11.29
C LYS A 76 13.87 -0.03 11.07
N PRO A 77 12.81 0.58 11.65
CA PRO A 77 11.45 0.11 11.47
C PRO A 77 11.01 0.20 10.00
N PHE A 78 10.18 -0.75 9.59
CA PHE A 78 9.54 -0.81 8.27
C PHE A 78 8.10 -1.33 8.44
N GLY A 79 7.27 -1.13 7.42
CA GLY A 79 5.91 -1.66 7.34
C GLY A 79 5.75 -2.68 6.23
N VAL A 80 4.62 -3.37 6.23
CA VAL A 80 4.20 -4.26 5.15
C VAL A 80 2.73 -3.98 4.81
N ASP A 81 2.45 -3.84 3.52
CA ASP A 81 1.12 -3.65 2.96
C ASP A 81 0.64 -4.95 2.33
N VAL A 82 -0.43 -5.52 2.89
CA VAL A 82 -1.16 -6.66 2.35
C VAL A 82 -2.62 -6.25 2.22
N LEU A 83 -3.21 -6.49 1.06
CA LEU A 83 -4.64 -6.26 0.89
C LEU A 83 -5.44 -7.35 1.58
N LEU A 84 -6.25 -6.94 2.55
CA LEU A 84 -7.30 -7.77 3.10
C LEU A 84 -8.61 -7.45 2.38
N PRO A 85 -9.09 -8.33 1.50
CA PRO A 85 -10.30 -8.08 0.73
C PRO A 85 -11.54 -8.09 1.63
N GLU A 86 -12.01 -6.93 2.06
CA GLU A 86 -13.30 -6.80 2.73
C GLU A 86 -14.39 -6.73 1.64
N GLY A 87 -15.13 -7.82 1.44
CA GLY A 87 -16.27 -7.85 0.52
C GLY A 87 -15.96 -8.22 -0.94
N ILE A 88 -14.78 -8.76 -1.24
CA ILE A 88 -14.74 -9.76 -2.31
C ILE A 88 -15.56 -10.92 -1.73
N GLY A 89 -16.75 -11.18 -2.28
CA GLY A 89 -17.55 -12.34 -1.87
C GLY A 89 -16.68 -13.60 -1.83
N GLU A 90 -17.12 -14.62 -1.09
CA GLU A 90 -16.41 -15.91 -0.97
C GLU A 90 -15.65 -16.20 -2.27
N ALA A 91 -14.33 -16.39 -2.15
CA ALA A 91 -13.52 -16.78 -3.30
C ALA A 91 -14.31 -17.89 -4.01
N PRO A 92 -14.54 -17.76 -5.33
CA PRO A 92 -15.41 -18.66 -6.04
C PRO A 92 -15.01 -20.10 -5.68
N PRO A 93 -15.98 -21.00 -5.48
CA PRO A 93 -15.73 -22.36 -5.06
C PRO A 93 -14.52 -22.94 -5.82
N PRO A 94 -13.60 -23.64 -5.14
CA PRO A 94 -12.32 -24.07 -5.72
C PRO A 94 -12.44 -24.95 -6.99
N ASP A 95 -13.65 -25.39 -7.30
CA ASP A 95 -14.08 -26.15 -8.46
C ASP A 95 -14.53 -25.31 -9.68
N ILE A 96 -14.69 -23.98 -9.55
CA ILE A 96 -15.01 -23.09 -10.68
C ILE A 96 -13.73 -22.48 -11.25
N SER A 97 -13.42 -22.80 -12.50
CA SER A 97 -12.24 -22.23 -13.17
C SER A 97 -12.35 -20.72 -13.37
N MET A 98 -11.21 -20.02 -13.41
CA MET A 98 -11.16 -18.59 -13.79
C MET A 98 -11.76 -18.31 -15.17
N ALA A 99 -11.71 -19.27 -16.08
CA ALA A 99 -12.36 -19.16 -17.39
C ALA A 99 -13.89 -19.15 -17.26
N GLU A 100 -14.45 -19.95 -16.36
CA GLU A 100 -15.90 -20.02 -16.12
C GLU A 100 -16.40 -18.74 -15.42
N LEU A 101 -15.64 -18.24 -14.45
CA LEU A 101 -15.93 -16.96 -13.79
C LEU A 101 -15.91 -15.79 -14.75
N LYS A 102 -14.95 -15.76 -15.68
CA LYS A 102 -14.90 -14.73 -16.72
C LYS A 102 -16.16 -14.76 -17.57
N LYS A 103 -16.61 -15.93 -18.03
CA LYS A 103 -17.86 -16.06 -18.79
C LYS A 103 -19.09 -15.62 -18.00
N GLN A 104 -19.10 -15.88 -16.69
CA GLN A 104 -20.23 -15.56 -15.83
C GLN A 104 -20.32 -14.07 -15.46
N PHE A 105 -19.18 -13.42 -15.21
CA PHE A 105 -19.14 -12.09 -14.60
C PHE A 105 -18.60 -10.98 -15.51
N VAL A 106 -17.91 -11.31 -16.62
CA VAL A 106 -17.40 -10.30 -17.56
C VAL A 106 -18.41 -10.14 -18.70
N PRO A 107 -18.95 -8.93 -18.93
CA PRO A 107 -19.87 -8.69 -20.04
C PRO A 107 -19.24 -9.04 -21.39
N GLN A 108 -20.01 -9.71 -22.26
CA GLN A 108 -19.55 -10.17 -23.57
C GLN A 108 -18.83 -9.08 -24.40
N PRO A 109 -19.29 -7.80 -24.45
CA PRO A 109 -18.58 -6.76 -25.19
C PRO A 109 -17.13 -6.51 -24.73
N HIS A 110 -16.80 -6.76 -23.46
CA HIS A 110 -15.42 -6.65 -22.98
C HIS A 110 -14.56 -7.84 -23.41
N MET A 111 -15.13 -9.04 -23.44
CA MET A 111 -14.45 -10.23 -23.95
C MET A 111 -14.15 -10.08 -25.45
N ASP A 112 -15.15 -9.64 -26.22
CA ASP A 112 -15.01 -9.38 -27.66
C ASP A 112 -13.94 -8.31 -27.95
N PHE A 113 -13.87 -7.25 -27.12
CA PHE A 113 -12.85 -6.23 -27.24
C PHE A 113 -11.44 -6.78 -27.02
N VAL A 114 -11.24 -7.63 -26.01
CA VAL A 114 -9.94 -8.27 -25.73
C VAL A 114 -9.53 -9.19 -26.88
N GLU A 115 -10.46 -10.00 -27.41
CA GLU A 115 -10.21 -10.88 -28.55
C GLU A 115 -9.87 -10.09 -29.82
N LYS A 116 -10.61 -9.00 -30.10
CA LYS A 116 -10.31 -8.10 -31.20
C LYS A 116 -8.91 -7.52 -31.10
N MET A 117 -8.52 -7.02 -29.92
CA MET A 117 -7.18 -6.49 -29.69
C MET A 117 -6.11 -7.56 -29.86
N ALA A 118 -6.32 -8.76 -29.32
CA ALA A 118 -5.39 -9.86 -29.49
C ALA A 118 -5.18 -10.21 -30.97
N ALA A 119 -6.25 -10.24 -31.77
CA ALA A 119 -6.17 -10.47 -33.21
C ALA A 119 -5.45 -9.34 -33.95
N GLU A 120 -5.77 -8.08 -33.63
CA GLU A 120 -5.16 -6.89 -34.26
C GLU A 120 -3.64 -6.85 -34.05
N TYR A 121 -3.17 -7.23 -32.87
CA TYR A 121 -1.74 -7.24 -32.52
C TYR A 121 -1.06 -8.60 -32.72
N GLY A 122 -1.77 -9.62 -33.24
CA GLY A 122 -1.22 -10.97 -33.46
C GLY A 122 -0.80 -11.68 -32.17
N VAL A 123 -1.44 -11.37 -31.04
CA VAL A 123 -1.13 -11.94 -29.72
C VAL A 123 -1.99 -13.18 -29.48
N ALA A 124 -1.35 -14.31 -29.21
CA ALA A 124 -2.06 -15.51 -28.78
C ALA A 124 -2.49 -15.38 -27.31
N LEU A 125 -3.80 -15.39 -27.05
CA LEU A 125 -4.34 -15.42 -25.69
C LEU A 125 -4.01 -16.76 -25.02
N LYS A 126 -3.43 -16.68 -23.83
CA LYS A 126 -3.15 -17.83 -22.97
C LYS A 126 -3.79 -17.61 -21.62
N GLU A 127 -4.13 -18.71 -20.95
CA GLU A 127 -4.58 -18.64 -19.57
C GLU A 127 -3.42 -18.18 -18.68
N ALA A 128 -3.65 -17.10 -17.94
CA ALA A 128 -2.66 -16.58 -17.01
C ALA A 128 -2.58 -17.52 -15.80
N LYS A 129 -1.36 -18.01 -15.50
CA LYS A 129 -1.06 -18.63 -14.21
C LYS A 129 -0.56 -17.52 -13.29
N THR A 130 -1.11 -17.44 -12.09
CA THR A 130 -0.67 -16.48 -11.08
C THR A 130 -0.46 -17.23 -9.77
N ASP A 131 0.67 -16.95 -9.12
CA ASP A 131 0.94 -17.44 -7.76
C ASP A 131 0.36 -16.49 -6.70
N LEU A 132 -0.28 -15.39 -7.13
CA LEU A 132 -0.98 -14.47 -6.24
C LEU A 132 -2.22 -15.13 -5.65
N VAL A 133 -2.28 -15.16 -4.31
CA VAL A 133 -3.42 -15.70 -3.57
C VAL A 133 -4.15 -14.55 -2.88
N LEU A 134 -5.36 -14.25 -3.35
CA LEU A 134 -6.22 -13.21 -2.78
C LEU A 134 -7.42 -13.86 -2.09
N SER A 135 -7.29 -14.11 -0.80
CA SER A 135 -8.41 -14.54 0.05
C SER A 135 -8.26 -13.99 1.46
N VAL A 136 -9.37 -13.92 2.19
CA VAL A 136 -9.36 -13.48 3.60
C VAL A 136 -8.51 -14.43 4.45
N GLU A 137 -8.63 -15.75 4.22
CA GLU A 137 -7.85 -16.75 4.95
C GLU A 137 -6.35 -16.60 4.68
N HIS A 138 -5.96 -16.40 3.42
CA HIS A 138 -4.57 -16.18 3.05
C HIS A 138 -4.02 -14.88 3.65
N SER A 139 -4.78 -13.79 3.56
CA SER A 139 -4.40 -12.50 4.15
C SER A 139 -4.20 -12.63 5.67
N LYS A 140 -5.06 -13.39 6.34
CA LYS A 140 -4.90 -13.68 7.78
C LYS A 140 -3.62 -14.45 8.07
N LYS A 141 -3.26 -15.44 7.24
CA LYS A 141 -1.98 -16.16 7.35
C LYS A 141 -0.78 -15.24 7.07
N GLN A 142 -0.88 -14.32 6.11
CA GLN A 142 0.16 -13.32 5.85
C GLN A 142 0.38 -12.42 7.07
N ILE A 143 -0.70 -11.94 7.69
CA ILE A 143 -0.61 -11.13 8.92
C ILE A 143 0.02 -11.94 10.07
N GLN A 144 -0.29 -13.24 10.18
CA GLN A 144 0.36 -14.12 11.16
C GLN A 144 1.88 -14.23 10.92
N VAL A 145 2.31 -14.37 9.67
CA VAL A 145 3.75 -14.33 9.30
C VAL A 145 4.37 -13.01 9.74
N MET A 146 3.69 -11.88 9.52
CA MET A 146 4.17 -10.56 9.93
C MET A 146 4.33 -10.44 11.45
N LEU A 147 3.39 -10.98 12.23
CA LEU A 147 3.45 -11.01 13.69
C LEU A 147 4.61 -11.86 14.21
N GLU A 148 4.81 -13.06 13.65
CA GLU A 148 5.94 -13.94 13.98
C GLU A 148 7.28 -13.28 13.65
N GLU A 149 7.33 -12.57 12.53
CA GLU A 149 8.47 -11.77 12.12
C GLU A 149 8.51 -10.40 12.81
N LYS A 150 7.62 -10.08 13.75
CA LYS A 150 7.63 -8.82 14.53
C LYS A 150 7.71 -7.57 13.63
N VAL A 151 6.94 -7.54 12.54
CA VAL A 151 6.84 -6.36 11.69
C VAL A 151 6.20 -5.21 12.49
N PRO A 152 6.81 -4.02 12.55
CA PRO A 152 6.29 -2.90 13.35
C PRO A 152 4.95 -2.33 12.87
N LEU A 153 4.68 -2.36 11.56
CA LEU A 153 3.53 -1.68 10.96
C LEU A 153 2.86 -2.54 9.87
N TYR A 154 1.56 -2.78 10.02
CA TYR A 154 0.69 -3.31 8.98
C TYR A 154 -0.11 -2.19 8.31
N CYS A 155 -0.14 -2.19 6.98
CA CYS A 155 -0.87 -1.20 6.18
C CYS A 155 -2.06 -1.88 5.47
N ALA A 156 -3.26 -1.33 5.66
CA ALA A 156 -4.52 -1.88 5.17
C ALA A 156 -5.12 -1.02 4.05
N GLY A 157 -5.06 -1.52 2.80
CA GLY A 157 -5.59 -0.82 1.63
C GLY A 157 -7.10 -0.95 1.38
N LEU A 158 -7.77 -1.98 1.93
CA LEU A 158 -9.16 -2.34 1.56
C LEU A 158 -10.15 -2.41 2.73
N GLY A 159 -9.76 -2.01 3.94
CA GLY A 159 -10.59 -2.17 5.13
C GLY A 159 -9.82 -2.79 6.29
N ILE A 160 -10.38 -2.67 7.49
CA ILE A 160 -9.83 -3.24 8.72
C ILE A 160 -10.97 -3.99 9.39
N PRO A 161 -10.96 -5.33 9.40
CA PRO A 161 -11.98 -6.10 10.09
C PRO A 161 -11.78 -6.01 11.61
N ASP A 162 -12.87 -6.16 12.38
CA ASP A 162 -12.90 -5.93 13.83
C ASP A 162 -11.86 -6.78 14.62
N TRP A 163 -11.47 -7.94 14.09
CA TRP A 163 -10.50 -8.83 14.74
C TRP A 163 -9.04 -8.41 14.53
N LEU A 164 -8.75 -7.57 13.54
CA LEU A 164 -7.38 -7.31 13.09
C LEU A 164 -6.59 -6.47 14.09
N VAL A 165 -7.16 -5.35 14.54
CA VAL A 165 -6.46 -4.40 15.39
C VAL A 165 -6.09 -5.01 16.75
N PRO A 166 -7.00 -5.68 17.49
CA PRO A 166 -6.63 -6.33 18.74
C PRO A 166 -5.49 -7.35 18.57
N MET A 167 -5.59 -8.20 17.54
CA MET A 167 -4.56 -9.21 17.25
C MET A 167 -3.21 -8.57 16.88
N ALA A 168 -3.22 -7.48 16.11
CA ALA A 168 -2.00 -6.75 15.77
C ALA A 168 -1.34 -6.14 17.01
N HIS A 169 -2.13 -5.49 17.87
CA HIS A 169 -1.66 -4.86 19.11
C HIS A 169 -1.10 -5.86 20.11
N GLU A 170 -1.70 -7.05 20.24
CA GLU A 170 -1.17 -8.14 21.09
C GLU A 170 0.26 -8.56 20.68
N GLY A 171 0.58 -8.52 19.39
CA GLY A 171 1.93 -8.77 18.87
C GLY A 171 2.84 -7.54 18.82
N GLY A 172 2.38 -6.38 19.29
CA GLY A 172 3.14 -5.12 19.26
C GLY A 172 3.20 -4.45 17.87
N MET A 173 2.37 -4.88 16.92
CA MET A 173 2.30 -4.33 15.57
C MET A 173 1.24 -3.22 15.50
N LYS A 174 1.59 -2.11 14.86
CA LYS A 174 0.68 -0.99 14.59
C LYS A 174 -0.13 -1.21 13.31
N VAL A 175 -1.29 -0.59 13.23
CA VAL A 175 -2.20 -0.69 12.08
C VAL A 175 -2.46 0.68 11.47
N LEU A 176 -2.22 0.80 10.17
CA LEU A 176 -2.52 1.97 9.37
C LEU A 176 -3.59 1.64 8.32
N GLY A 177 -4.64 2.46 8.23
CA GLY A 177 -5.74 2.28 7.26
C GLY A 177 -5.78 3.36 6.18
N LEU A 178 -5.91 2.98 4.92
CA LEU A 178 -6.01 3.92 3.79
C LEU A 178 -7.47 4.25 3.47
N ALA A 179 -7.78 5.54 3.30
CA ALA A 179 -9.13 6.00 2.98
C ALA A 179 -9.14 7.13 1.95
N GLY A 180 -9.92 6.94 0.88
CA GLY A 180 -10.16 7.96 -0.15
C GLY A 180 -11.38 8.86 0.10
N ASN A 181 -12.03 8.74 1.28
CA ASN A 181 -13.16 9.58 1.71
C ASN A 181 -13.32 9.54 3.24
N VAL A 182 -14.04 10.52 3.78
CA VAL A 182 -14.27 10.67 5.23
C VAL A 182 -14.98 9.48 5.85
N ARG A 183 -15.95 8.87 5.13
CA ARG A 183 -16.69 7.70 5.64
C ARG A 183 -15.75 6.50 5.85
N GLY A 184 -14.86 6.23 4.91
CA GLY A 184 -13.84 5.19 5.01
C GLY A 184 -12.89 5.46 6.18
N ALA A 185 -12.42 6.69 6.32
CA ALA A 185 -11.55 7.09 7.42
C ALA A 185 -12.21 6.86 8.80
N MET A 186 -13.50 7.22 8.94
CA MET A 186 -14.27 6.97 10.16
C MET A 186 -14.44 5.48 10.47
N ARG A 187 -14.52 4.61 9.45
CA ARG A 187 -14.55 3.15 9.65
C ARG A 187 -13.22 2.64 10.20
N HIS A 188 -12.09 3.09 9.66
CA HIS A 188 -10.76 2.75 10.18
C HIS A 188 -10.56 3.21 11.62
N LYS A 189 -10.98 4.45 11.93
CA LYS A 189 -10.99 4.95 13.32
C LYS A 189 -11.82 4.06 14.24
N LYS A 190 -13.05 3.73 13.82
CA LYS A 190 -13.95 2.87 14.62
C LYS A 190 -13.34 1.48 14.86
N ALA A 191 -12.63 0.95 13.87
CA ALA A 191 -11.92 -0.32 13.99
C ALA A 191 -10.68 -0.26 14.89
N GLY A 192 -10.23 0.95 15.27
CA GLY A 192 -9.09 1.15 16.18
C GLY A 192 -7.74 1.33 15.50
N ALA A 193 -7.70 1.67 14.21
CA ALA A 193 -6.44 1.95 13.51
C ALA A 193 -5.60 3.01 14.26
N ASP A 194 -4.29 2.76 14.37
CA ASP A 194 -3.35 3.70 14.98
C ASP A 194 -3.13 4.94 14.09
N PHE A 195 -3.20 4.76 12.77
CA PHE A 195 -2.99 5.83 11.78
C PHE A 195 -3.99 5.72 10.64
N ILE A 196 -4.31 6.86 10.02
CA ILE A 196 -5.17 6.91 8.82
C ILE A 196 -4.43 7.64 7.71
N VAL A 197 -4.37 7.07 6.51
CA VAL A 197 -3.92 7.77 5.32
C VAL A 197 -5.14 8.35 4.60
N ALA A 198 -5.20 9.67 4.51
CA ALA A 198 -6.15 10.40 3.67
C ALA A 198 -5.59 10.44 2.23
N GLN A 199 -6.05 9.52 1.39
CA GLN A 199 -5.56 9.34 0.02
C GLN A 199 -6.44 10.10 -0.98
N GLY A 200 -5.96 11.26 -1.43
CA GLY A 200 -6.64 12.05 -2.43
C GLY A 200 -6.57 11.44 -3.84
N HIS A 201 -7.41 11.97 -4.72
CA HIS A 201 -7.56 11.50 -6.10
C HIS A 201 -6.29 11.64 -6.96
N GLU A 202 -5.38 12.54 -6.58
CA GLU A 202 -4.08 12.75 -7.22
C GLU A 202 -3.08 11.62 -6.92
N ALA A 203 -3.40 10.68 -6.04
CA ALA A 203 -2.56 9.50 -5.83
C ALA A 203 -2.57 8.57 -7.05
N GLY A 204 -1.47 7.83 -7.25
CA GLY A 204 -1.44 6.72 -8.19
C GLY A 204 -2.11 5.47 -7.63
N GLY A 205 -2.40 4.49 -8.50
CA GLY A 205 -3.01 3.22 -8.11
C GLY A 205 -4.51 3.33 -7.84
N HIS A 206 -5.00 2.55 -6.88
CA HIS A 206 -6.42 2.53 -6.49
C HIS A 206 -6.71 3.68 -5.53
N THR A 207 -7.60 4.60 -5.91
CA THR A 207 -7.84 5.84 -5.15
C THR A 207 -9.32 6.21 -5.04
N GLY A 208 -9.61 7.13 -4.11
CA GLY A 208 -10.90 7.79 -4.01
C GLY A 208 -11.10 8.87 -5.09
N ARG A 209 -12.22 9.60 -5.02
CA ARG A 209 -12.59 10.65 -6.00
C ARG A 209 -12.39 12.08 -5.50
N ILE A 210 -11.99 12.27 -4.24
CA ILE A 210 -11.87 13.58 -3.60
C ILE A 210 -10.41 14.04 -3.69
N GLY A 211 -10.16 15.26 -4.15
CA GLY A 211 -8.80 15.81 -4.23
C GLY A 211 -8.14 15.97 -2.86
N THR A 212 -6.81 15.82 -2.82
CA THR A 212 -5.97 15.79 -1.61
C THR A 212 -6.17 17.03 -0.75
N LEU A 213 -6.16 18.22 -1.38
CA LEU A 213 -6.33 19.50 -0.69
C LEU A 213 -7.65 19.58 0.10
N ALA A 214 -8.73 19.00 -0.44
CA ALA A 214 -10.04 19.00 0.21
C ALA A 214 -10.20 17.82 1.18
N LEU A 215 -9.66 16.64 0.85
CA LEU A 215 -9.85 15.42 1.61
C LEU A 215 -9.11 15.46 2.95
N VAL A 216 -7.83 15.85 2.94
CA VAL A 216 -6.96 15.80 4.13
C VAL A 216 -7.57 16.52 5.33
N PRO A 217 -7.93 17.83 5.27
CA PRO A 217 -8.45 18.53 6.44
C PRO A 217 -9.79 17.95 6.93
N GLN A 218 -10.67 17.51 6.02
CA GLN A 218 -11.94 16.88 6.40
C GLN A 218 -11.73 15.55 7.13
N VAL A 219 -10.76 14.74 6.70
CA VAL A 219 -10.43 13.49 7.38
C VAL A 219 -9.81 13.79 8.73
N VAL A 220 -8.83 14.71 8.79
CA VAL A 220 -8.19 15.17 10.04
C VAL A 220 -9.25 15.55 11.07
N ASP A 221 -10.19 16.42 10.72
CA ASP A 221 -11.24 16.87 11.64
C ASP A 221 -12.19 15.76 12.09
N ALA A 222 -12.60 14.87 11.17
CA ALA A 222 -13.52 13.80 11.50
C ALA A 222 -12.90 12.75 12.44
N VAL A 223 -11.61 12.45 12.27
CA VAL A 223 -10.98 11.31 12.93
C VAL A 223 -10.22 11.64 14.20
N LYS A 224 -10.11 12.92 14.59
CA LYS A 224 -9.46 13.32 15.87
C LYS A 224 -9.92 12.44 17.05
N PRO A 225 -9.00 11.95 17.91
CA PRO A 225 -7.57 12.27 17.94
C PRO A 225 -6.67 11.37 17.09
N THR A 226 -7.20 10.48 16.24
CA THR A 226 -6.36 9.56 15.43
C THR A 226 -5.48 10.34 14.45
N PRO A 227 -4.14 10.13 14.44
CA PRO A 227 -3.24 10.83 13.54
C PRO A 227 -3.48 10.49 12.07
N VAL A 228 -3.34 11.51 11.20
CA VAL A 228 -3.60 11.38 9.76
C VAL A 228 -2.34 11.67 8.95
N LEU A 229 -2.06 10.84 7.96
CA LEU A 229 -1.06 11.09 6.92
C LEU A 229 -1.76 11.51 5.63
N ALA A 230 -1.17 12.44 4.89
CA ALA A 230 -1.67 12.82 3.57
C ALA A 230 -1.04 11.94 2.47
N ALA A 231 -1.84 11.54 1.48
CA ALA A 231 -1.35 10.91 0.26
C ALA A 231 -2.05 11.49 -0.97
N GLY A 232 -1.30 11.56 -2.08
CA GLY A 232 -1.78 12.05 -3.38
C GLY A 232 -1.09 13.34 -3.82
N GLY A 233 -0.43 13.31 -4.99
CA GLY A 233 0.25 14.47 -5.56
C GLY A 233 1.48 15.00 -4.79
N ILE A 234 1.95 14.31 -3.75
CA ILE A 234 3.10 14.73 -2.93
C ILE A 234 4.40 14.25 -3.60
N GLY A 235 5.04 15.12 -4.37
CA GLY A 235 6.28 14.83 -5.08
C GLY A 235 7.56 15.41 -4.47
N ASP A 236 7.44 16.39 -3.57
CA ASP A 236 8.58 17.09 -2.98
C ASP A 236 8.26 17.71 -1.60
N GLY A 237 9.22 18.46 -1.05
CA GLY A 237 9.10 19.11 0.25
C GLY A 237 7.99 20.16 0.35
N ARG A 238 7.56 20.78 -0.76
CA ARG A 238 6.43 21.75 -0.74
C ARG A 238 5.12 21.02 -0.48
N GLY A 239 4.94 19.85 -1.11
CA GLY A 239 3.80 18.97 -0.85
C GLY A 239 3.76 18.49 0.60
N LEU A 240 4.91 18.15 1.17
CA LEU A 240 5.03 17.81 2.60
C LEU A 240 4.60 18.98 3.51
N VAL A 241 5.13 20.18 3.28
CA VAL A 241 4.76 21.36 4.08
C VAL A 241 3.26 21.68 3.94
N ALA A 242 2.70 21.56 2.74
CA ALA A 242 1.27 21.74 2.52
C ALA A 242 0.44 20.71 3.28
N ALA A 243 0.82 19.43 3.27
CA ALA A 243 0.15 18.38 4.02
C ALA A 243 0.13 18.66 5.54
N LEU A 244 1.28 19.09 6.10
CA LEU A 244 1.37 19.47 7.51
C LEU A 244 0.49 20.68 7.83
N ALA A 245 0.43 21.68 6.93
CA ALA A 245 -0.44 22.85 7.09
C ALA A 245 -1.95 22.49 7.05
N LEU A 246 -2.32 21.42 6.36
CA LEU A 246 -3.69 20.87 6.34
C LEU A 246 -4.02 20.03 7.59
N GLY A 247 -3.08 19.87 8.52
CA GLY A 247 -3.27 19.15 9.78
C GLY A 247 -2.88 17.66 9.75
N ALA A 248 -2.27 17.18 8.65
CA ALA A 248 -1.64 15.86 8.66
C ALA A 248 -0.37 15.88 9.52
N VAL A 249 0.01 14.72 10.05
CA VAL A 249 1.22 14.53 10.87
C VAL A 249 2.39 13.96 10.07
N GLY A 250 2.15 13.63 8.81
CA GLY A 250 3.14 13.07 7.89
C GLY A 250 2.55 12.78 6.52
N VAL A 251 3.35 12.16 5.67
CA VAL A 251 2.97 11.89 4.27
C VAL A 251 3.22 10.43 3.91
N TRP A 252 2.35 9.91 3.05
CA TRP A 252 2.44 8.59 2.43
C TRP A 252 2.68 8.79 0.93
N VAL A 253 3.88 8.41 0.47
CA VAL A 253 4.43 8.82 -0.83
C VAL A 253 4.69 7.59 -1.69
N GLY A 254 4.08 7.56 -2.88
CA GLY A 254 4.26 6.49 -3.87
C GLY A 254 5.09 6.94 -5.07
N THR A 255 4.45 7.63 -6.02
CA THR A 255 5.01 7.96 -7.34
C THR A 255 6.41 8.58 -7.32
N ALA A 256 6.74 9.43 -6.35
CA ALA A 256 8.07 10.02 -6.26
C ALA A 256 9.18 8.96 -6.08
N PHE A 257 8.89 7.87 -5.37
CA PHE A 257 9.83 6.77 -5.17
C PHE A 257 9.95 5.84 -6.38
N LEU A 258 9.03 5.88 -7.35
CA LEU A 258 9.16 5.09 -8.60
C LEU A 258 10.36 5.55 -9.45
N PHE A 259 10.90 6.74 -9.20
CA PHE A 259 12.12 7.24 -9.84
C PHE A 259 13.41 6.78 -9.16
N ALA A 260 13.33 6.15 -7.99
CA ALA A 260 14.50 5.63 -7.28
C ALA A 260 15.18 4.48 -8.05
N GLU A 261 16.46 4.26 -7.77
CA GLU A 261 17.22 3.14 -8.33
C GLU A 261 16.74 1.81 -7.75
N GLU A 262 16.38 1.81 -6.47
CA GLU A 262 15.90 0.64 -5.73
C GLU A 262 14.46 0.25 -6.07
N ALA A 263 13.71 1.15 -6.74
CA ALA A 263 12.36 0.85 -7.18
C ALA A 263 12.39 -0.11 -8.36
N ASN A 264 11.75 -1.24 -8.18
CA ASN A 264 11.52 -2.17 -9.27
C ASN A 264 10.48 -1.55 -10.19
N VAL A 265 10.87 -1.14 -11.41
CA VAL A 265 9.99 -0.53 -12.40
C VAL A 265 10.46 -0.96 -13.77
N ILE A 266 9.59 -1.66 -14.51
CA ILE A 266 9.88 -2.11 -15.87
C ILE A 266 10.21 -0.93 -16.80
N GLU A 267 11.06 -1.18 -17.79
CA GLU A 267 11.61 -0.13 -18.66
C GLU A 267 10.51 0.69 -19.35
N VAL A 268 9.45 0.05 -19.84
CA VAL A 268 8.34 0.75 -20.50
C VAL A 268 7.61 1.70 -19.54
N HIS A 269 7.43 1.31 -18.27
CA HIS A 269 6.82 2.16 -17.26
C HIS A 269 7.76 3.31 -16.89
N ARG A 270 9.06 3.05 -16.73
CA ARG A 270 10.06 4.09 -16.47
C ARG A 270 10.10 5.12 -17.59
N LYS A 271 10.05 4.68 -18.85
CA LYS A 271 9.96 5.56 -20.04
C LYS A 271 8.69 6.41 -20.00
N ALA A 272 7.54 5.81 -19.72
CA ALA A 272 6.28 6.55 -19.62
C ALA A 272 6.30 7.62 -18.51
N LEU A 273 6.86 7.30 -17.34
CA LEU A 273 6.98 8.25 -16.21
C LEU A 273 7.92 9.43 -16.52
N THR A 274 8.96 9.19 -17.33
CA THR A 274 9.97 10.20 -17.66
C THR A 274 9.65 11.01 -18.91
N ALA A 275 8.87 10.46 -19.85
CA ALA A 275 8.48 11.14 -21.08
C ALA A 275 7.47 12.28 -20.86
N ALA A 276 6.80 12.32 -19.71
CA ALA A 276 5.81 13.34 -19.36
C ALA A 276 6.42 14.62 -18.72
N ASN A 277 7.76 14.71 -18.62
CA ASN A 277 8.50 15.84 -18.06
C ASN A 277 9.27 16.61 -19.13
#